data_AF-A0A7X4IKR7-F1
#
_entry.id   AF-A0A7X4IKR7-F1
#
_cell.length_a   1.000
_cell.length_b   1.000
_cell.length_c   1.000
_cell.angle_alpha   90.00
_cell.angle_beta   90.00
_cell.angle_gamma   90.00
#
_symmetry.space_group_name_H-M   'P 1'
#
loop_
_entity.id
_entity.type
_entity.pdbx_description
1 polymer ?
#
loop_
_entity_poly.entity_id
_entity_poly.type
_entity_poly.pdbx_seq_one_letter_code
_entity_poly.pdbx_strand_id
1 'polypeptide(L)'
;MPIKTGEGKILLKRRSWNGEDIFQIVNDSDSRTVDAKIFIPIFVESKGSIAKLLSESARSKKLFLLDEAEYYDRINDDITEIDPTGWHPIELDDRLSSLGIAGLEYRIDNNTRPQVRLTFNKRLEQEKIETILGHPLLKPKEKERLKTQLQEVTEEDKIIEYTGSGFQQGIKQKLLPVLQEHYSRNVSS
;
A
#
# COMPACT_ATOMS: atom_id res chain seq x y z
N MET A 1 3.40 36.76 4.90
CA MET A 1 2.98 36.78 3.48
C MET A 1 2.62 35.38 3.04
N PRO A 2 1.69 35.20 2.09
CA PRO A 2 1.38 33.88 1.52
C PRO A 2 2.59 33.24 0.83
N ILE A 3 2.69 31.91 0.88
CA ILE A 3 3.72 31.10 0.19
C ILE A 3 3.05 29.97 -0.61
N LYS A 4 3.73 29.47 -1.64
CA LYS A 4 3.28 28.29 -2.40
C LYS A 4 3.36 27.03 -1.51
N THR A 5 2.33 26.18 -1.58
CA THR A 5 2.27 24.90 -0.85
C THR A 5 1.86 23.76 -1.78
N GLY A 6 2.31 22.53 -1.47
CA GLY A 6 1.81 21.28 -2.07
C GLY A 6 0.66 20.65 -1.28
N GLU A 7 0.25 21.30 -0.19
CA GLU A 7 -0.89 20.91 0.64
C GLU A 7 -2.22 21.30 -0.02
N GLY A 8 -3.30 20.61 0.36
CA GLY A 8 -4.65 20.79 -0.13
C GLY A 8 -5.00 19.77 -1.20
N LYS A 9 -5.84 18.79 -0.86
CA LYS A 9 -6.24 17.71 -1.76
C LYS A 9 -7.71 17.78 -2.16
N ILE A 10 -8.53 18.44 -1.35
CA ILE A 10 -9.98 18.39 -1.45
C ILE A 10 -10.54 19.81 -1.35
N LEU A 11 -11.37 20.21 -2.29
CA LEU A 11 -12.21 21.39 -2.21
C LEU A 11 -13.60 20.99 -1.70
N LEU A 12 -14.04 21.61 -0.61
CA LEU A 12 -15.34 21.38 0.02
C LEU A 12 -16.24 22.60 -0.13
N LYS A 13 -17.48 22.34 -0.56
CA LYS A 13 -18.58 23.31 -0.51
C LYS A 13 -19.38 23.12 0.79
N ARG A 14 -19.29 24.09 1.71
CA ARG A 14 -20.00 24.08 3.01
C ARG A 14 -21.04 25.17 3.05
N ARG A 15 -22.11 24.95 3.83
CA ARG A 15 -23.15 25.96 4.05
C ARG A 15 -22.88 26.70 5.35
N SER A 16 -22.91 28.02 5.32
CA SER A 16 -22.83 28.87 6.51
C SER A 16 -24.16 28.94 7.24
N TRP A 17 -24.15 29.50 8.45
CA TRP A 17 -25.34 29.67 9.30
C TRP A 17 -26.43 30.54 8.67
N ASN A 18 -26.07 31.47 7.78
CA ASN A 18 -27.01 32.33 7.04
C ASN A 18 -27.47 31.74 5.70
N GLY A 19 -27.12 30.48 5.40
CA GLY A 19 -27.56 29.78 4.20
C GLY A 19 -26.70 29.97 2.95
N GLU A 20 -25.68 30.81 3.02
CA GLU A 20 -24.68 31.04 1.95
C GLU A 20 -23.70 29.87 1.83
N ASP A 21 -22.99 29.82 0.70
CA ASP A 21 -21.98 28.81 0.42
C ASP A 21 -20.55 29.34 0.68
N ILE A 22 -19.73 28.51 1.31
CA ILE A 22 -18.30 28.77 1.55
C ILE A 22 -17.49 27.61 0.97
N PHE A 23 -16.42 27.94 0.26
CA PHE A 23 -15.50 26.98 -0.34
C PHE A 23 -14.19 26.94 0.45
N GLN A 24 -13.78 25.74 0.88
CA GLN A 24 -12.56 25.54 1.67
C GLN A 24 -11.73 24.41 1.08
N ILE A 25 -10.42 24.62 0.98
CA ILE A 25 -9.48 23.57 0.63
C ILE A 25 -9.01 22.89 1.91
N VAL A 26 -9.07 21.56 1.96
CA VAL A 26 -8.64 20.73 3.09
C VAL A 26 -7.73 19.60 2.61
N ASN A 27 -6.93 19.07 3.53
CA ASN A 27 -6.19 17.83 3.35
C ASN A 27 -7.05 16.61 3.67
N ASP A 28 -6.57 15.44 3.27
CA ASP A 28 -7.02 14.18 3.86
C ASP A 28 -6.55 14.06 5.32
N SER A 29 -6.95 12.97 5.97
CA SER A 29 -6.51 12.66 7.34
C SER A 29 -4.98 12.61 7.45
N ASP A 30 -4.43 12.79 8.66
CA ASP A 30 -2.99 12.64 8.90
C ASP A 30 -2.54 11.24 8.46
N SER A 31 -1.40 11.13 7.78
CA SER A 31 -0.90 9.83 7.29
C SER A 31 -0.12 9.05 8.35
N ARG A 32 0.05 9.62 9.55
CA ARG A 32 0.66 8.96 10.72
C ARG A 32 -0.36 8.25 11.59
N THR A 33 -1.66 8.50 11.39
CA THR A 33 -2.75 7.89 12.15
C THR A 33 -3.45 6.82 11.31
N VAL A 34 -4.20 5.92 11.96
CA VAL A 34 -4.99 4.84 11.33
C VAL A 34 -6.33 5.38 10.81
N ASP A 35 -6.43 6.70 10.60
CA ASP A 35 -7.69 7.35 10.26
C ASP A 35 -8.12 7.01 8.84
N ALA A 36 -9.44 7.01 8.63
CA ALA A 36 -10.04 6.78 7.33
C ALA A 36 -9.43 7.70 6.26
N LYS A 37 -8.98 7.10 5.16
CA LYS A 37 -8.52 7.81 3.96
C LYS A 37 -9.68 7.96 2.98
N ILE A 38 -9.57 8.96 2.12
CA ILE A 38 -10.56 9.19 1.04
C ILE A 38 -10.50 8.13 -0.06
N PHE A 39 -9.36 7.43 -0.18
CA PHE A 39 -9.19 6.35 -1.14
C PHE A 39 -8.88 5.05 -0.41
N ILE A 40 -9.53 3.97 -0.85
CA ILE A 40 -9.28 2.59 -0.42
C ILE A 40 -8.59 1.81 -1.56
N PRO A 41 -7.69 0.87 -1.24
CA PRO A 41 -7.05 0.03 -2.23
C PRO A 41 -8.05 -1.00 -2.78
N ILE A 42 -8.09 -1.13 -4.09
CA ILE A 42 -8.93 -2.11 -4.80
C ILE A 42 -8.10 -2.92 -5.78
N PHE A 43 -8.58 -4.12 -6.09
CA PHE A 43 -8.13 -4.94 -7.18
C PHE A 43 -9.13 -4.84 -8.34
N VAL A 44 -8.63 -4.57 -9.55
CA VAL A 44 -9.43 -4.49 -10.79
C VAL A 44 -9.10 -5.71 -11.64
N GLU A 45 -10.03 -6.66 -11.78
CA GLU A 45 -9.76 -7.98 -12.35
C GLU A 45 -9.44 -7.89 -13.85
N SER A 46 -10.24 -7.15 -14.63
CA SER A 46 -10.09 -6.98 -16.09
C SER A 46 -8.76 -6.35 -16.48
N LYS A 47 -8.22 -5.50 -15.60
CA LYS A 47 -6.92 -4.83 -15.80
C LYS A 47 -5.78 -5.59 -15.15
N GLY A 48 -6.07 -6.56 -14.29
CA GLY A 48 -5.09 -7.19 -13.43
C GLY A 48 -4.23 -6.16 -12.70
N SER A 49 -4.84 -5.29 -11.89
CA SER A 49 -4.11 -4.18 -11.26
C SER A 49 -4.66 -3.75 -9.92
N ILE A 50 -3.78 -3.21 -9.07
CA ILE A 50 -4.17 -2.49 -7.85
C ILE A 50 -4.46 -1.04 -8.21
N ALA A 51 -5.64 -0.54 -7.85
CA ALA A 51 -6.08 0.83 -8.10
C ALA A 51 -6.66 1.48 -6.84
N LYS A 52 -7.13 2.71 -7.00
CA LYS A 52 -7.74 3.51 -5.92
C LYS A 52 -9.23 3.61 -6.16
N LEU A 53 -10.03 3.38 -5.13
CA LEU A 53 -11.47 3.63 -5.14
C LEU A 53 -11.81 4.75 -4.17
N LEU A 54 -12.64 5.69 -4.60
CA LEU A 54 -13.16 6.74 -3.74
C LEU A 54 -14.08 6.13 -2.68
N SER A 55 -13.77 6.37 -1.41
CA SER A 55 -14.56 5.87 -0.29
C SER A 55 -15.96 6.47 -0.28
N GLU A 56 -16.94 5.74 0.27
CA GLU A 56 -18.34 6.17 0.25
C GLU A 56 -18.56 7.54 0.92
N SER A 57 -17.86 7.79 2.03
CA SER A 57 -17.93 9.07 2.74
C SER A 57 -17.40 10.25 1.92
N ALA A 58 -16.53 9.98 0.94
CA ALA A 58 -15.99 10.99 0.04
C ALA A 58 -16.85 11.17 -1.23
N ARG A 59 -17.82 10.30 -1.51
CA ARG A 59 -18.75 10.42 -2.65
C ARG A 59 -19.83 11.46 -2.36
N SER A 60 -19.51 12.73 -2.57
CA SER A 60 -20.42 13.85 -2.30
C SER A 60 -20.41 14.87 -3.42
N LYS A 61 -21.59 15.38 -3.78
CA LYS A 61 -21.75 16.52 -4.72
C LYS A 61 -21.10 17.82 -4.20
N LYS A 62 -20.69 17.85 -2.93
CA LYS A 62 -20.06 18.99 -2.26
C LYS A 62 -18.54 18.80 -2.11
N LEU A 63 -18.00 17.69 -2.57
CA LEU A 63 -16.58 17.35 -2.48
C LEU A 63 -16.00 17.29 -3.89
N PHE A 64 -14.94 18.04 -4.10
CA PHE A 64 -14.21 18.06 -5.36
C PHE A 64 -12.75 17.70 -5.08
N LEU A 65 -12.26 16.67 -5.74
CA LEU A 65 -10.86 16.26 -5.63
C LEU A 65 -10.01 17.20 -6.48
N LEU A 66 -8.93 17.72 -5.91
CA LEU A 66 -8.01 18.63 -6.59
C LEU A 66 -6.84 17.88 -7.27
N ASP A 67 -6.63 16.61 -6.91
CA ASP A 67 -5.63 15.74 -7.52
C ASP A 67 -6.21 15.03 -8.76
N GLU A 68 -5.43 14.98 -9.84
CA GLU A 68 -5.79 14.38 -11.13
C GLU A 68 -5.50 12.86 -11.20
N ALA A 69 -5.12 12.25 -10.08
CA ALA A 69 -4.83 10.82 -10.06
C ALA A 69 -6.03 9.99 -10.56
N GLU A 70 -5.77 8.99 -11.41
CA GLU A 70 -6.81 8.06 -11.87
C GLU A 70 -7.39 7.28 -10.66
N TYR A 71 -8.72 7.33 -10.50
CA TYR A 71 -9.45 6.62 -9.46
C TYR A 71 -10.78 6.08 -9.99
N TYR A 72 -11.30 5.07 -9.30
CA TYR A 72 -12.65 4.55 -9.52
C TYR A 72 -13.62 5.25 -8.57
N ASP A 73 -14.79 5.61 -9.06
CA ASP A 73 -15.83 6.30 -8.29
C ASP A 73 -16.77 5.32 -7.57
N ARG A 74 -16.87 4.07 -8.03
CA ARG A 74 -17.72 3.01 -7.47
C ARG A 74 -17.16 1.62 -7.72
N ILE A 75 -17.60 0.68 -6.88
CA ILE A 75 -17.43 -0.76 -7.10
C ILE A 75 -18.35 -1.18 -8.26
N ASN A 76 -17.87 -2.10 -9.09
CA ASN A 76 -18.65 -2.85 -10.07
C ASN A 76 -18.20 -4.32 -10.01
N ASP A 77 -18.79 -5.18 -10.84
CA ASP A 77 -18.52 -6.63 -10.82
C ASP A 77 -17.06 -7.02 -11.08
N ASP A 78 -16.24 -6.09 -11.56
CA ASP A 78 -14.83 -6.27 -11.91
C ASP A 78 -13.86 -5.67 -10.86
N ILE A 79 -14.40 -5.07 -9.78
CA ILE A 79 -13.64 -4.36 -8.76
C ILE A 79 -13.87 -4.99 -7.41
N THR A 80 -12.80 -5.43 -6.77
CA THR A 80 -12.84 -6.04 -5.43
C THR A 80 -12.04 -5.19 -4.45
N GLU A 81 -12.62 -4.90 -3.28
CA GLU A 81 -11.88 -4.23 -2.20
C GLU A 81 -10.81 -5.17 -1.65
N ILE A 82 -9.57 -4.66 -1.52
CA ILE A 82 -8.49 -5.45 -0.95
C ILE A 82 -8.61 -5.38 0.57
N ASP A 83 -8.58 -6.54 1.22
CA ASP A 83 -8.58 -6.63 2.68
C ASP A 83 -7.28 -5.99 3.21
N PRO A 84 -7.35 -4.85 3.93
CA PRO A 84 -6.16 -4.14 4.39
C PRO A 84 -5.44 -4.90 5.52
N THR A 85 -6.03 -5.97 6.07
CA THR A 85 -5.44 -6.79 7.13
C THR A 85 -4.73 -8.04 6.59
N GLY A 86 -5.07 -8.48 5.37
CA GLY A 86 -4.59 -9.70 4.75
C GLY A 86 -3.12 -9.63 4.30
N TRP A 87 -2.39 -10.71 4.53
CA TRP A 87 -1.04 -10.88 3.99
C TRP A 87 -1.09 -11.74 2.73
N HIS A 88 -0.42 -11.27 1.68
CA HIS A 88 -0.36 -11.93 0.38
C HIS A 88 1.06 -12.49 0.17
N PRO A 89 1.26 -13.81 0.34
CA PRO A 89 2.55 -14.44 0.10
C PRO A 89 2.87 -14.42 -1.40
N ILE A 90 4.12 -14.10 -1.74
CA ILE A 90 4.61 -14.20 -3.12
C ILE A 90 5.64 -15.31 -3.27
N GLU A 91 5.70 -15.90 -4.45
CA GLU A 91 6.71 -16.89 -4.77
C GLU A 91 8.12 -16.27 -4.78
N LEU A 92 8.98 -16.84 -3.95
CA LEU A 92 10.40 -16.51 -3.89
C LEU A 92 11.12 -17.04 -5.13
N ASP A 93 12.06 -16.24 -5.64
CA ASP A 93 13.04 -16.73 -6.60
C ASP A 93 14.28 -17.27 -5.86
N ASP A 94 15.10 -18.04 -6.58
CA ASP A 94 16.33 -18.63 -6.03
C ASP A 94 17.26 -17.57 -5.42
N ARG A 95 17.24 -16.36 -5.98
CA ARG A 95 18.04 -15.24 -5.50
C ARG A 95 17.61 -14.85 -4.09
N LEU A 96 16.32 -14.67 -3.83
CA LEU A 96 15.78 -14.36 -2.50
C LEU A 96 16.01 -15.52 -1.53
N SER A 97 15.78 -16.76 -1.95
CA SER A 97 16.02 -17.95 -1.12
C SER A 97 17.50 -18.09 -0.72
N SER A 98 18.43 -17.78 -1.62
CA SER A 98 19.87 -17.79 -1.31
C SER A 98 20.27 -16.80 -0.20
N LEU A 99 19.46 -15.74 0.00
CA LEU A 99 19.65 -14.74 1.06
C LEU A 99 19.22 -15.25 2.45
N GLY A 100 18.63 -16.44 2.54
CA GLY A 100 18.06 -16.98 3.78
C GLY A 100 16.62 -16.53 4.06
N ILE A 101 15.96 -15.95 3.06
CA ILE A 101 14.54 -15.60 3.12
C ILE A 101 13.74 -16.87 2.77
N ALA A 102 12.90 -17.30 3.70
CA ALA A 102 12.00 -18.44 3.56
C ALA A 102 10.58 -18.03 3.15
N GLY A 103 10.18 -16.80 3.50
CA GLY A 103 8.88 -16.25 3.11
C GLY A 103 8.97 -14.75 2.85
N LEU A 104 8.20 -14.28 1.88
CA LEU A 104 8.01 -12.87 1.56
C LEU A 104 6.52 -12.63 1.33
N GLU A 105 5.93 -11.80 2.16
CA GLU A 105 4.52 -11.45 2.09
C GLU A 105 4.36 -9.93 2.04
N TYR A 106 3.30 -9.47 1.36
CA TYR A 106 2.92 -8.05 1.38
C TYR A 106 1.51 -7.88 1.92
N ARG A 107 1.31 -6.80 2.67
CA ARG A 107 -0.02 -6.31 3.04
C ARG A 107 -0.30 -4.98 2.35
N ILE A 108 -1.47 -4.87 1.75
CA ILE A 108 -1.90 -3.69 0.99
C ILE A 108 -2.90 -2.92 1.86
N ASP A 109 -2.37 -2.22 2.88
CA ASP A 109 -3.19 -1.44 3.82
C ASP A 109 -3.39 0.03 3.40
N ASN A 110 -2.71 0.47 2.33
CA ASN A 110 -2.85 1.80 1.78
C ASN A 110 -2.46 1.87 0.29
N ASN A 111 -2.79 2.99 -0.36
CA ASN A 111 -2.61 3.20 -1.80
C ASN A 111 -1.20 3.62 -2.25
N THR A 112 -0.22 3.68 -1.35
CA THR A 112 1.11 4.25 -1.65
C THR A 112 2.24 3.25 -1.44
N ARG A 113 2.29 2.59 -0.28
CA ARG A 113 3.40 1.74 0.15
C ARG A 113 2.86 0.49 0.83
N PRO A 114 3.20 -0.72 0.37
CA PRO A 114 2.81 -1.93 1.08
C PRO A 114 3.62 -2.07 2.38
N GLN A 115 3.06 -2.80 3.35
CA GLN A 115 3.89 -3.43 4.38
C GLN A 115 4.52 -4.69 3.81
N VAL A 116 5.71 -4.99 4.28
CA VAL A 116 6.49 -6.15 3.85
C VAL A 116 6.80 -6.99 5.08
N ARG A 117 6.59 -8.29 4.97
CA ARG A 117 6.97 -9.28 5.98
C ARG A 117 7.96 -10.25 5.37
N LEU A 118 9.08 -10.43 6.06
CA LEU A 118 10.11 -11.40 5.74
C LEU A 118 10.15 -12.46 6.84
N THR A 119 10.19 -13.72 6.42
CA THR A 119 10.47 -14.86 7.29
C THR A 119 11.83 -15.42 6.92
N PHE A 120 12.70 -15.63 7.90
CA PHE A 120 14.02 -16.22 7.70
C PHE A 120 14.03 -17.63 8.27
N ASN A 121 14.58 -18.62 7.56
CA ASN A 121 14.72 -20.00 8.05
C ASN A 121 16.12 -20.31 8.59
N LYS A 122 17.01 -19.32 8.62
CA LYS A 122 18.37 -19.45 9.12
C LYS A 122 18.89 -18.12 9.60
N ARG A 123 19.95 -18.16 10.41
CA ARG A 123 20.73 -16.98 10.77
C ARG A 123 21.14 -16.21 9.51
N LEU A 124 20.97 -14.88 9.55
CA LEU A 124 21.34 -14.02 8.44
C LEU A 124 22.86 -13.74 8.45
N GLU A 125 23.53 -14.01 7.34
CA GLU A 125 24.93 -13.66 7.15
C GLU A 125 25.05 -12.14 6.90
N GLN A 126 25.98 -11.49 7.59
CA GLN A 126 26.13 -10.02 7.56
C GLN A 126 26.38 -9.47 6.14
N GLU A 127 27.09 -10.24 5.30
CA GLU A 127 27.36 -9.90 3.90
C GLU A 127 26.10 -9.85 3.01
N LYS A 128 25.01 -10.51 3.42
CA LYS A 128 23.74 -10.54 2.68
C LYS A 128 22.87 -9.32 2.95
N ILE A 129 23.13 -8.57 4.02
CA ILE A 129 22.28 -7.44 4.46
C ILE A 129 22.19 -6.34 3.40
N GLU A 130 23.31 -5.88 2.83
CA GLU A 130 23.24 -4.82 1.80
C GLU A 130 22.58 -5.32 0.51
N THR A 131 22.68 -6.62 0.20
CA THR A 131 21.98 -7.24 -0.93
C THR A 131 20.47 -7.23 -0.69
N ILE A 132 20.02 -7.53 0.53
CA ILE A 132 18.61 -7.45 0.93
C ILE A 132 18.12 -5.99 0.81
N LEU A 133 18.85 -5.03 1.39
CA LEU A 133 18.46 -3.61 1.38
C LEU A 133 18.42 -3.01 -0.04
N GLY A 134 19.22 -3.54 -0.97
CA GLY A 134 19.25 -3.14 -2.37
C GLY A 134 18.23 -3.84 -3.26
N HIS A 135 17.61 -4.93 -2.79
CA HIS A 135 16.74 -5.77 -3.61
C HIS A 135 15.45 -5.01 -4.01
N PRO A 136 15.06 -4.97 -5.30
CA PRO A 136 13.89 -4.21 -5.76
C PRO A 136 12.58 -4.55 -5.02
N LEU A 137 12.41 -5.83 -4.64
CA LEU A 137 11.24 -6.30 -3.90
C LEU A 137 11.27 -5.94 -2.40
N LEU A 138 12.43 -5.59 -1.84
CA LEU A 138 12.63 -5.45 -0.39
C LEU A 138 13.01 -4.03 0.05
N LYS A 139 13.00 -3.06 -0.87
CA LYS A 139 13.42 -1.68 -0.59
C LYS A 139 12.54 -1.06 0.52
N PRO A 140 13.08 -0.75 1.71
CA PRO A 140 12.33 -0.17 2.81
C PRO A 140 12.11 1.33 2.62
N LYS A 141 11.09 1.89 3.29
CA LYS A 141 10.96 3.33 3.51
C LYS A 141 12.08 3.87 4.43
N GLU A 142 12.45 3.10 5.45
CA GLU A 142 13.42 3.45 6.48
C GLU A 142 14.61 2.47 6.45
N LYS A 143 15.63 2.76 5.63
CA LYS A 143 16.77 1.85 5.38
C LYS A 143 17.51 1.44 6.66
N GLU A 144 17.89 2.42 7.48
CA GLU A 144 18.67 2.16 8.70
C GLU A 144 17.90 1.32 9.72
N ARG A 145 16.59 1.53 9.84
CA ARG A 145 15.74 0.73 10.75
C ARG A 145 15.71 -0.74 10.35
N LEU A 146 15.49 -1.02 9.06
CA LEU A 146 15.51 -2.40 8.56
C LEU A 146 16.91 -3.01 8.71
N LYS A 147 17.97 -2.23 8.48
CA LYS A 147 19.36 -2.69 8.67
C LYS A 147 19.59 -3.18 10.09
N THR A 148 19.18 -2.43 11.11
CA THR A 148 19.28 -2.85 12.52
C THR A 148 18.50 -4.15 12.76
N GLN A 149 17.25 -4.24 12.29
CA GLN A 149 16.44 -5.45 12.46
C GLN A 149 17.07 -6.68 11.80
N LEU A 150 17.68 -6.53 10.62
CA LEU A 150 18.38 -7.60 9.91
C LEU A 150 19.64 -8.07 10.67
N GLN A 151 20.37 -7.14 11.31
CA GLN A 151 21.55 -7.50 12.12
C GLN A 151 21.19 -8.33 13.35
N GLU A 152 19.94 -8.25 13.82
CA GLU A 152 19.39 -9.00 14.95
C GLU A 152 18.85 -10.39 14.57
N VAL A 153 18.92 -10.80 13.30
CA VAL A 153 18.47 -12.14 12.85
C VAL A 153 19.52 -13.18 13.21
N THR A 154 19.45 -13.70 14.43
CA THR A 154 20.39 -14.70 14.96
C THR A 154 19.85 -16.13 14.96
N GLU A 155 18.55 -16.32 14.73
CA GLU A 155 17.84 -17.59 14.87
C GLU A 155 16.99 -17.89 13.63
N GLU A 156 16.58 -19.17 13.50
CA GLU A 156 15.60 -19.61 12.50
C GLU A 156 14.20 -19.08 12.84
N ASP A 157 13.31 -19.06 11.85
CA ASP A 157 11.91 -18.59 11.93
C ASP A 157 11.72 -17.15 12.41
N LYS A 158 12.77 -16.31 12.31
CA LYS A 158 12.67 -14.89 12.63
C LYS A 158 11.80 -14.18 11.60
N ILE A 159 10.79 -13.45 12.09
CA ILE A 159 9.92 -12.60 11.28
C ILE A 159 10.34 -11.13 11.43
N ILE A 160 10.45 -10.41 10.31
CA ILE A 160 10.65 -8.97 10.27
C ILE A 160 9.52 -8.33 9.46
N GLU A 161 8.86 -7.36 10.05
CA GLU A 161 7.87 -6.52 9.37
C GLU A 161 8.39 -5.08 9.24
N TYR A 162 8.20 -4.48 8.07
CA TYR A 162 8.59 -3.10 7.79
C TYR A 162 7.75 -2.48 6.67
N THR A 163 7.73 -1.14 6.59
CA THR A 163 7.07 -0.43 5.49
C THR A 163 7.97 -0.37 4.26
N GLY A 164 7.46 -0.83 3.11
CA GLY A 164 8.14 -0.78 1.82
C GLY A 164 8.26 0.65 1.28
N SER A 165 9.12 0.86 0.29
CA SER A 165 9.35 2.17 -0.33
C SER A 165 8.21 2.62 -1.26
N GLY A 166 7.45 1.68 -1.82
CA GLY A 166 6.32 1.91 -2.73
C GLY A 166 5.99 0.67 -3.57
N PHE A 167 4.88 0.69 -4.31
CA PHE A 167 4.51 -0.36 -5.25
C PHE A 167 5.35 -0.28 -6.55
N GLN A 168 6.60 -0.74 -6.48
CA GLN A 168 7.48 -0.84 -7.65
C GLN A 168 6.95 -1.86 -8.66
N GLN A 169 7.34 -1.73 -9.93
CA GLN A 169 6.84 -2.60 -11.01
C GLN A 169 7.01 -4.09 -10.70
N GLY A 170 8.16 -4.50 -10.15
CA GLY A 170 8.41 -5.90 -9.76
C GLY A 170 7.48 -6.40 -8.65
N ILE A 171 7.15 -5.55 -7.68
CA ILE A 171 6.21 -5.89 -6.60
C ILE A 171 4.80 -6.09 -7.19
N LYS A 172 4.36 -5.17 -8.05
CA LYS A 172 3.05 -5.28 -8.73
C LYS A 172 2.95 -6.55 -9.55
N GLN A 173 4.00 -6.90 -10.30
CA GLN A 173 4.03 -8.11 -11.13
C GLN A 173 3.95 -9.40 -10.31
N LYS A 174 4.60 -9.45 -9.14
CA LYS A 174 4.55 -10.61 -8.25
C LYS A 174 3.25 -10.72 -7.46
N LEU A 175 2.66 -9.59 -7.07
CA LEU A 175 1.38 -9.57 -6.34
C LEU A 175 0.19 -9.88 -7.24
N LEU A 176 0.25 -9.51 -8.51
CA LEU A 176 -0.86 -9.67 -9.43
C LEU A 176 -1.44 -11.10 -9.48
N PRO A 177 -0.66 -12.16 -9.77
CA PRO A 177 -1.21 -13.52 -9.84
C PRO A 177 -1.80 -13.98 -8.50
N VAL A 178 -1.20 -13.54 -7.38
CA VAL A 178 -1.69 -13.87 -6.02
C VAL A 178 -3.05 -13.22 -5.76
N LEU A 179 -3.21 -11.95 -6.13
CA LEU A 179 -4.47 -11.24 -5.99
C LEU A 179 -5.54 -11.79 -6.94
N GLN A 180 -5.18 -12.15 -8.18
CA GLN A 180 -6.09 -12.79 -9.13
C GLN A 180 -6.60 -14.13 -8.60
N GLU A 181 -5.72 -14.99 -8.11
CA GLU A 181 -6.13 -16.28 -7.54
C GLU A 181 -7.03 -16.10 -6.31
N HIS A 182 -6.70 -15.13 -5.45
CA HIS A 182 -7.44 -14.87 -4.21
C HIS A 182 -8.84 -14.29 -4.45
N TYR A 183 -8.98 -13.36 -5.40
CA TYR A 183 -10.22 -12.62 -5.60
C TYR A 183 -11.11 -13.16 -6.71
N SER A 184 -10.56 -13.72 -7.79
CA SER A 184 -11.37 -14.29 -8.88
C SER A 184 -12.04 -15.63 -8.52
N ARG A 185 -11.64 -16.28 -7.41
CA ARG A 185 -12.31 -17.50 -6.89
C ARG A 185 -13.64 -17.22 -6.19
N ASN A 186 -13.91 -15.97 -5.79
CA ASN A 186 -15.14 -15.60 -5.08
C ASN A 186 -16.34 -15.29 -6.02
N VAL A 187 -16.17 -15.43 -7.33
CA VAL A 187 -17.22 -15.17 -8.34
C VAL A 187 -17.96 -16.45 -8.77
N SER A 188 -17.62 -17.62 -8.19
CA SER A 188 -18.14 -18.94 -8.63
C SER A 188 -18.97 -19.71 -7.59
N SER A 189 -19.48 -19.06 -6.54
CA SER A 189 -20.31 -19.71 -5.50
C SER A 189 -21.63 -19.02 -5.28
#